data_AF-A0A087SLU6-F1
#
_entry.id   AF-A0A087SLU6-F1
#
_cell.length_a   1.000
_cell.length_b   1.000
_cell.length_c   1.000
_cell.angle_alpha   90.00
_cell.angle_beta   90.00
_cell.angle_gamma   90.00
#
_symmetry.space_group_name_H-M   'P 1'
#
loop_
_entity.id
_entity.type
_entity.pdbx_description
1 polymer ?
#
loop_
_entity_poly.entity_id
_entity_poly.type
_entity_poly.pdbx_seq_one_letter_code
_entity_poly.pdbx_strand_id
1 'polypeptide(L)'
;MLNLTGCHRGAFSRVHRAMRPFSSISKESYESQVDALNEKFVEARDEIEYAQEDAETTYFNESAETARTAVNEVLKAYTELGESLAEDQRGKLQRSMGLKMEQLKAEIAQLDHLHA
;
A
#
# COMPACT_ATOMS: atom_id res chain seq x y z
N MET A 1 55.50 24.26 -8.65
CA MET A 1 54.49 25.27 -8.25
C MET A 1 53.25 25.03 -9.10
N LEU A 2 52.29 24.26 -8.59
CA LEU A 2 50.97 24.09 -9.20
C LEU A 2 49.93 24.38 -8.12
N ASN A 3 49.03 25.30 -8.45
CA ASN A 3 48.07 25.96 -7.58
C ASN A 3 47.09 24.99 -6.90
N LEU A 4 47.02 25.07 -5.57
CA LEU A 4 45.95 24.51 -4.75
C LEU A 4 44.93 25.61 -4.46
N THR A 5 43.89 25.73 -5.30
CA THR A 5 42.70 26.50 -4.98
C THR A 5 41.61 25.55 -4.52
N GLY A 6 41.60 25.28 -3.22
CA GLY A 6 40.48 24.65 -2.53
C GLY A 6 39.34 25.66 -2.36
N CYS A 7 38.18 25.35 -2.95
CA CYS A 7 36.94 26.08 -2.74
C CYS A 7 35.87 25.09 -2.29
N HIS A 8 35.68 24.95 -0.97
CA HIS A 8 34.59 24.18 -0.39
C HIS A 8 33.88 25.05 0.65
N ARG A 9 32.78 25.68 0.23
CA ARG A 9 31.77 26.24 1.14
C ARG A 9 30.47 25.49 0.87
N GLY A 10 30.26 24.39 1.59
CA GLY A 10 28.97 23.70 1.62
C GLY A 10 28.04 24.41 2.60
N ALA A 11 27.02 25.09 2.07
CA ALA A 11 25.91 25.60 2.86
C ALA A 11 24.86 24.48 3.00
N PHE A 12 24.73 23.92 4.20
CA PHE A 12 23.63 23.02 4.55
C PHE A 12 22.34 23.84 4.70
N SER A 13 21.56 23.94 3.61
CA SER A 13 20.21 24.50 3.66
C SER A 13 19.23 23.44 4.18
N ARG A 14 18.69 23.77 5.36
CA ARG A 14 17.64 23.09 6.12
C ARG A 14 16.38 22.92 5.26
N VAL A 15 16.05 21.69 4.87
CA VAL A 15 14.77 21.39 4.20
C VAL A 15 13.68 21.34 5.27
N HIS A 16 12.95 22.44 5.43
CA HIS A 16 11.68 22.44 6.15
C HIS A 16 10.65 21.74 5.26
N ARG A 17 10.22 20.54 5.70
CA ARG A 17 9.10 19.78 5.12
C ARG A 17 7.84 20.66 5.17
N ALA A 18 7.41 21.16 4.02
CA ALA A 18 6.13 21.83 3.88
C ALA A 18 5.01 20.83 4.17
N MET A 19 4.19 21.11 5.18
CA MET A 19 2.89 20.47 5.38
C MET A 19 2.05 20.71 4.12
N ARG A 20 1.64 19.64 3.47
CA ARG A 20 0.70 19.69 2.34
C ARG A 20 -0.64 20.21 2.86
N PRO A 21 -1.22 21.26 2.26
CA PRO A 21 -2.55 21.71 2.64
C PRO A 21 -3.57 20.63 2.24
N PHE A 22 -4.40 20.25 3.20
CA PHE A 22 -5.59 19.42 2.97
C PHE A 22 -6.53 20.21 2.05
N SER A 23 -6.52 19.85 0.76
CA SER A 23 -7.24 20.57 -0.30
C SER A 23 -8.37 19.71 -0.83
N SER A 24 -9.59 20.15 -0.48
CA SER A 24 -10.83 20.05 -1.26
C SER A 24 -11.34 18.65 -1.66
N ILE A 25 -12.51 18.33 -1.10
CA ILE A 25 -13.39 17.25 -1.50
C ILE A 25 -13.92 17.47 -2.93
N SER A 26 -13.14 17.09 -3.93
CA SER A 26 -13.55 17.20 -5.34
C SER A 26 -12.73 16.24 -6.19
N LYS A 27 -13.40 15.21 -6.74
CA LYS A 27 -12.87 14.16 -7.64
C LYS A 27 -11.45 13.75 -7.29
N GLU A 28 -11.34 12.76 -6.42
CA GLU A 28 -10.07 12.14 -6.06
C GLU A 28 -9.29 11.79 -7.34
N SER A 29 -8.08 12.35 -7.49
CA SER A 29 -7.24 12.10 -8.66
C SER A 29 -6.98 10.61 -8.78
N TYR A 30 -6.75 10.11 -10.00
CA TYR A 30 -6.32 8.72 -10.22
C TYR A 30 -5.14 8.35 -9.31
N GLU A 31 -4.17 9.27 -9.16
CA GLU A 31 -3.01 9.07 -8.29
C GLU A 31 -3.43 8.90 -6.82
N SER A 32 -4.35 9.74 -6.33
CA SER A 32 -4.85 9.65 -4.95
C SER A 32 -5.62 8.35 -4.69
N GLN A 33 -6.41 7.87 -5.65
CA GLN A 33 -7.12 6.59 -5.52
C GLN A 33 -6.14 5.40 -5.51
N VAL A 34 -5.07 5.47 -6.31
CA VAL A 34 -3.99 4.47 -6.29
C VAL A 34 -3.20 4.55 -4.99
N ASP A 35 -2.94 5.74 -4.46
CA ASP A 35 -2.28 5.92 -3.16
C ASP A 35 -3.14 5.32 -2.03
N ALA A 36 -4.45 5.59 -2.02
CA ALA A 36 -5.38 4.99 -1.06
C ALA A 36 -5.40 3.45 -1.15
N LEU A 37 -5.34 2.89 -2.36
CA LEU A 37 -5.20 1.43 -2.54
C LEU A 37 -3.88 0.90 -2.00
N ASN A 38 -2.79 1.66 -2.11
CA ASN A 38 -1.50 1.27 -1.53
C ASN A 38 -1.54 1.27 0.00
N GLU A 39 -2.18 2.27 0.60
CA GLU A 39 -2.37 2.34 2.05
C GLU A 39 -3.16 1.12 2.55
N LYS A 40 -4.30 0.81 1.92
CA LYS A 40 -5.09 -0.38 2.27
C LYS A 40 -4.33 -1.70 2.03
N PHE A 41 -3.47 -1.76 1.01
CA PHE A 41 -2.62 -2.93 0.79
C PHE A 41 -1.64 -3.15 1.95
N VAL A 42 -1.04 -2.08 2.48
CA VAL A 42 -0.14 -2.18 3.64
C VAL A 42 -0.94 -2.64 4.86
N GLU A 43 -2.09 -2.00 5.12
CA GLU A 43 -2.99 -2.38 6.22
C GLU A 43 -3.40 -3.87 6.14
N ALA A 44 -3.81 -4.36 4.97
CA ALA A 44 -4.18 -5.76 4.81
C ALA A 44 -3.02 -6.73 5.05
N ARG A 45 -1.77 -6.34 4.73
CA ARG A 45 -0.59 -7.16 5.05
C ARG A 45 -0.27 -7.16 6.53
N ASP A 46 -0.40 -6.01 7.19
CA ASP A 46 -0.20 -5.91 8.64
C ASP A 46 -1.22 -6.78 9.39
N GLU A 47 -2.49 -6.82 8.95
CA GLU A 47 -3.51 -7.70 9.52
C GLU A 47 -3.23 -9.19 9.28
N ILE A 48 -2.69 -9.56 8.11
CA ILE A 48 -2.24 -10.94 7.87
C ILE A 48 -1.10 -11.30 8.82
N GLU A 49 -0.11 -10.42 8.99
CA GLU A 49 1.02 -10.65 9.91
C GLU A 49 0.52 -10.82 11.35
N TYR A 50 -0.41 -9.97 11.80
CA TYR A 50 -1.02 -10.09 13.12
C TYR A 50 -1.75 -11.45 13.30
N ALA A 51 -2.53 -11.86 12.30
CA ALA A 51 -3.17 -13.17 12.33
C ALA A 51 -2.18 -14.34 12.32
N GLN A 52 -1.02 -14.20 11.66
CA GLN A 52 0.04 -15.20 11.70
C GLN A 52 0.70 -15.30 13.08
N GLU A 53 0.90 -14.18 13.77
CA GLU A 53 1.40 -14.16 15.15
C GLU A 53 0.43 -14.85 16.11
N ASP A 54 -0.87 -14.68 15.89
CA ASP A 54 -1.92 -15.28 16.69
C ASP A 54 -2.21 -16.76 16.37
N ALA A 55 -1.54 -17.37 15.37
CA ALA A 55 -1.83 -18.72 14.86
C ALA A 55 -1.78 -19.84 15.91
N GLU A 56 -0.99 -19.66 16.97
CA GLU A 56 -0.88 -20.62 18.07
C GLU A 56 -1.81 -20.29 19.26
N THR A 57 -2.71 -19.33 19.09
CA THR A 57 -3.59 -18.81 20.14
C THR A 57 -5.06 -19.08 19.82
N THR A 58 -5.91 -18.94 20.85
CA THR A 58 -7.37 -18.99 20.69
C THR A 58 -7.94 -17.76 19.97
N TYR A 59 -7.16 -16.69 19.80
CA TYR A 59 -7.59 -15.47 19.11
C TYR A 59 -7.44 -15.56 17.59
N PHE A 60 -6.72 -16.58 17.09
CA PHE A 60 -6.44 -16.76 15.67
C PHE A 60 -7.66 -16.58 14.78
N ASN A 61 -8.80 -17.17 15.14
CA ASN A 61 -9.98 -17.13 14.27
C ASN A 61 -10.48 -15.69 14.07
N GLU A 62 -10.50 -14.86 15.12
CA GLU A 62 -10.93 -13.46 15.05
C GLU A 62 -9.93 -12.62 14.24
N SER A 63 -8.63 -12.81 14.49
CA SER A 63 -7.55 -12.12 13.76
C SER A 63 -7.54 -12.52 12.28
N ALA A 64 -7.75 -13.80 11.96
CA ALA A 64 -7.85 -14.29 10.59
C ALA A 64 -9.12 -13.79 9.87
N GLU A 65 -10.24 -13.63 10.56
CA GLU A 65 -11.43 -12.99 9.97
C GLU A 65 -11.20 -11.51 9.66
N THR A 66 -10.47 -10.81 10.52
CA THR A 66 -10.06 -9.42 10.29
C THR A 66 -9.16 -9.31 9.06
N ALA A 67 -8.11 -10.14 8.98
CA ALA A 67 -7.23 -10.23 7.81
C ALA A 67 -7.99 -10.54 6.51
N ARG A 68 -8.92 -11.53 6.54
CA ARG A 68 -9.77 -11.86 5.39
C ARG A 68 -10.62 -10.67 4.97
N THR A 69 -11.16 -9.91 5.92
CA THR A 69 -11.98 -8.73 5.64
C THR A 69 -11.14 -7.65 4.98
N ALA A 70 -9.99 -7.29 5.55
CA ALA A 70 -9.09 -6.28 5.01
C ALA A 70 -8.63 -6.62 3.58
N VAL A 71 -8.24 -7.88 3.32
CA VAL A 71 -7.85 -8.33 1.98
C VAL A 71 -9.02 -8.20 0.99
N ASN A 72 -10.23 -8.62 1.38
CA ASN A 72 -11.40 -8.51 0.52
C ASN A 72 -11.74 -7.05 0.19
N GLU A 73 -11.60 -6.13 1.14
CA GLU A 73 -11.81 -4.70 0.91
C GLU A 73 -10.83 -4.12 -0.10
N VAL A 74 -9.55 -4.52 -0.04
CA VAL A 74 -8.54 -4.11 -1.02
C VAL A 74 -8.88 -4.64 -2.42
N LEU A 75 -9.18 -5.93 -2.52
CA LEU A 75 -9.51 -6.57 -3.80
C LEU A 75 -10.77 -5.98 -4.43
N LYS A 76 -11.78 -5.68 -3.61
CA LYS A 76 -13.01 -5.01 -4.03
C LYS A 76 -12.71 -3.59 -4.52
N ALA A 77 -11.99 -2.78 -3.75
CA ALA A 77 -11.65 -1.42 -4.13
C ALA A 77 -10.81 -1.38 -5.43
N TYR A 78 -9.88 -2.32 -5.61
CA TYR A 78 -9.11 -2.45 -6.85
C TYR A 78 -10.00 -2.78 -8.05
N THR A 79 -10.96 -3.69 -7.87
CA THR A 79 -11.90 -4.08 -8.92
C THR A 79 -12.83 -2.94 -9.30
N GLU A 80 -13.45 -2.29 -8.30
CA GLU A 80 -14.34 -1.14 -8.51
C GLU A 80 -13.62 0.03 -9.18
N LEU A 81 -12.39 0.33 -8.75
CA LEU A 81 -11.57 1.34 -9.41
C LEU A 81 -11.29 0.95 -10.85
N GLY A 82 -10.89 -0.30 -11.10
CA GLY A 82 -10.64 -0.82 -12.45
C GLY A 82 -11.87 -0.75 -13.36
N GLU A 83 -13.07 -0.97 -12.86
CA GLU A 83 -14.31 -0.87 -13.64
C GLU A 83 -14.69 0.59 -13.95
N SER A 84 -14.31 1.52 -13.09
CA SER A 84 -14.58 2.96 -13.27
C SER A 84 -13.64 3.66 -14.28
N LEU A 85 -12.53 3.02 -14.63
CA LEU A 85 -11.46 3.61 -15.45
C LEU A 85 -11.58 3.26 -16.95
N ALA A 86 -11.07 4.14 -17.81
CA ALA A 86 -10.89 3.86 -19.24
C ALA A 86 -9.81 2.79 -19.49
N GLU A 87 -9.83 2.11 -20.64
CA GLU A 87 -8.93 0.98 -20.93
C GLU A 87 -7.44 1.33 -20.77
N ASP A 88 -7.03 2.54 -21.16
CA ASP A 88 -5.64 3.00 -21.03
C ASP A 88 -5.20 3.15 -19.55
N GLN A 89 -6.12 3.59 -18.69
CA GLN A 89 -5.89 3.74 -17.26
C GLN A 89 -5.99 2.40 -16.52
N ARG A 90 -6.88 1.50 -16.93
CA ARG A 90 -6.97 0.12 -16.40
C ARG A 90 -5.66 -0.62 -16.57
N GLY A 91 -5.03 -0.51 -17.74
CA GLY A 91 -3.71 -1.10 -17.97
C GLY A 91 -2.62 -0.51 -17.07
N LYS A 92 -2.69 0.77 -16.71
CA LYS A 92 -1.75 1.38 -15.75
C LYS A 92 -1.99 0.86 -14.34
N LEU A 93 -3.24 0.80 -13.90
CA LEU A 93 -3.63 0.27 -12.59
C LEU A 93 -3.19 -1.19 -12.43
N GLN A 94 -3.41 -2.02 -13.45
CA GLN A 94 -2.99 -3.42 -13.43
C GLN A 94 -1.47 -3.56 -13.31
N ARG A 95 -0.68 -2.72 -14.00
CA ARG A 95 0.79 -2.77 -13.92
C ARG A 95 1.30 -2.32 -12.54
N SER A 96 0.66 -1.36 -11.90
CA SER A 96 1.10 -0.84 -10.59
C SER A 96 0.61 -1.67 -9.40
N MET A 97 -0.61 -2.20 -9.48
CA MET A 97 -1.29 -2.86 -8.35
C MET A 97 -1.55 -4.35 -8.57
N GLY A 98 -1.55 -4.85 -9.81
CA GLY A 98 -1.97 -6.22 -10.11
C GLY A 98 -1.15 -7.29 -9.37
N LEU A 99 0.18 -7.15 -9.33
CA LEU A 99 1.04 -8.08 -8.59
C LEU A 99 0.77 -8.05 -7.08
N LYS A 100 0.45 -6.87 -6.53
CA LYS A 100 0.12 -6.71 -5.11
C LYS A 100 -1.17 -7.45 -4.74
N MET A 101 -2.17 -7.42 -5.62
CA MET A 101 -3.42 -8.17 -5.40
C MET A 101 -3.16 -9.68 -5.38
N GLU A 102 -2.32 -10.18 -6.28
CA GLU A 102 -1.94 -11.60 -6.29
C GLU A 102 -1.10 -12.00 -5.05
N GLN A 103 -0.27 -11.09 -4.54
CA GLN A 103 0.43 -11.29 -3.25
C GLN A 103 -0.56 -11.46 -2.10
N LEU A 104 -1.53 -10.54 -1.93
CA LEU A 104 -2.53 -10.65 -0.86
C LEU A 104 -3.33 -11.96 -0.95
N LYS A 105 -3.72 -12.37 -2.16
CA LYS A 105 -4.42 -13.65 -2.38
C LYS A 105 -3.56 -14.85 -1.98
N ALA A 106 -2.26 -14.81 -2.25
CA ALA A 106 -1.35 -15.88 -1.86
C ALA A 106 -1.14 -15.91 -0.34
N GLU A 107 -0.91 -14.75 0.28
CA GLU A 107 -0.69 -14.63 1.73
C GLU A 107 -1.94 -15.05 2.53
N ILE A 108 -3.14 -14.66 2.11
CA ILE A 108 -4.38 -15.08 2.80
C ILE A 108 -4.65 -16.59 2.61
N ALA A 109 -4.35 -17.15 1.44
CA ALA A 109 -4.48 -18.59 1.24
C ALA A 109 -3.50 -19.37 2.12
N GLN A 110 -2.29 -18.85 2.33
CA GLN A 110 -1.34 -19.43 3.28
C GLN A 110 -1.85 -19.33 4.72
N LEU A 111 -2.45 -18.20 5.11
CA LEU A 111 -3.06 -18.02 6.43
C LEU A 111 -4.17 -19.06 6.67
N ASP A 112 -5.02 -19.31 5.68
CA ASP A 112 -6.08 -20.33 5.78
C ASP A 112 -5.52 -21.76 5.96
N HIS A 113 -4.29 -22.03 5.50
CA HIS A 113 -3.60 -23.30 5.73
C HIS A 113 -2.96 -23.45 7.12
N LEU A 114 -2.81 -22.37 7.89
CA LEU A 114 -2.29 -22.45 9.27
C LEU A 114 -3.31 -23.03 10.26
N HIS A 115 -4.58 -23.11 9.85
CA HIS A 115 -5.69 -23.63 10.64
C HIS A 115 -6.50 -24.68 9.87
N ALA A 116 -5.78 -25.60 9.21
CA ALA A 116 -6.34 -26.77 8.52
C ALA A 116 -5.99 -28.07 9.23
#